data_AF-A0A521GMT9-F1
#
_entry.id   AF-A0A521GMT9-F1
#
_cell.length_a   1.000
_cell.length_b   1.000
_cell.length_c   1.000
_cell.angle_alpha   90.00
_cell.angle_beta   90.00
_cell.angle_gamma   90.00
#
_symmetry.space_group_name_H-M   'P 1'
#
loop_
_entity.id
_entity.type
_entity.pdbx_description
1 polymer ?
#
loop_
_entity_poly.entity_id
_entity_poly.type
_entity_poly.pdbx_seq_one_letter_code
_entity_poly.pdbx_strand_id
1 'polypeptide(L)'
;MASNLTDTLYTELEEDDIGLWVIPWHLERVGIPKSNQLQETKKIVYELLNKGARFGQFIENNGNKEFVVWKLSTTEIIDKIESEWKKANRAPEIGEIGWLSK
;
A
#
# COMPACT_ATOMS: atom_id res chain seq x y z
N MET A 1 -13.86 6.93 -10.07
CA MET A 1 -12.96 5.95 -10.70
C MET A 1 -12.05 5.24 -9.67
N ALA A 2 -11.67 5.86 -8.54
CA ALA A 2 -10.91 5.20 -7.47
C ALA A 2 -11.71 4.17 -6.64
N SER A 3 -13.03 4.35 -6.47
CA SER A 3 -13.86 3.46 -5.62
C SER A 3 -13.83 1.99 -6.04
N ASN A 4 -13.75 1.71 -7.35
CA ASN A 4 -13.69 0.34 -7.84
C ASN A 4 -12.36 -0.35 -7.48
N LEU A 5 -11.25 0.39 -7.45
CA LEU A 5 -9.93 -0.18 -7.14
C LEU A 5 -9.82 -0.47 -5.64
N THR A 6 -10.26 0.44 -4.77
CA THR A 6 -10.29 0.19 -3.32
C THR A 6 -11.10 -1.06 -2.98
N ASP A 7 -12.29 -1.23 -3.58
CA ASP A 7 -13.14 -2.41 -3.33
C ASP A 7 -12.53 -3.71 -3.87
N THR A 8 -11.92 -3.65 -5.05
CA THR A 8 -11.21 -4.78 -5.65
C THR A 8 -10.05 -5.23 -4.76
N LEU A 9 -9.17 -4.30 -4.37
CA LEU A 9 -8.03 -4.61 -3.52
C LEU A 9 -8.47 -5.10 -2.13
N TYR A 10 -9.53 -4.52 -1.56
CA TYR A 10 -10.03 -4.97 -0.26
C TYR A 10 -10.59 -6.40 -0.31
N THR A 11 -11.14 -6.81 -1.46
CA THR A 11 -11.59 -8.20 -1.69
C THR A 11 -10.39 -9.12 -1.88
N GLU A 12 -9.37 -8.70 -2.64
CA GLU A 12 -8.14 -9.47 -2.84
C GLU A 12 -7.40 -9.74 -1.52
N LEU A 13 -7.49 -8.83 -0.54
CA LEU A 13 -6.93 -9.02 0.81
C LEU A 13 -7.54 -10.19 1.60
N GLU A 14 -8.66 -10.77 1.15
CA GLU A 14 -9.20 -12.02 1.72
C GLU A 14 -8.37 -13.24 1.30
N GLU A 15 -7.66 -13.16 0.19
CA GLU A 15 -6.93 -14.26 -0.42
C GLU A 15 -5.41 -14.12 -0.26
N ASP A 16 -4.86 -12.91 -0.35
CA ASP A 16 -3.41 -12.66 -0.26
C ASP A 16 -3.07 -11.26 0.28
N ASP A 17 -1.84 -11.12 0.79
CA ASP A 17 -1.30 -9.84 1.20
C ASP A 17 -0.88 -9.02 -0.03
N ILE A 18 -1.22 -7.72 -0.04
CA ILE A 18 -0.99 -6.85 -1.20
C ILE A 18 0.14 -5.88 -0.92
N GLY A 19 1.21 -5.97 -1.71
CA GLY A 19 2.33 -5.02 -1.64
C GLY A 19 1.90 -3.63 -2.11
N LEU A 20 2.42 -2.57 -1.48
CA LEU A 20 2.04 -1.19 -1.81
C LEU A 20 2.23 -0.86 -3.31
N TRP A 21 3.25 -1.44 -3.95
CA TRP A 21 3.58 -1.28 -5.37
C TRP A 21 2.46 -1.67 -6.34
N VAL A 22 1.51 -2.51 -5.92
CA VAL A 22 0.35 -2.93 -6.73
C VAL A 22 -0.55 -1.74 -7.06
N ILE A 23 -0.68 -0.78 -6.12
CA ILE A 23 -1.54 0.39 -6.31
C ILE A 23 -1.05 1.29 -7.46
N PRO A 24 0.19 1.84 -7.45
CA PRO A 24 0.69 2.63 -8.57
C PRO A 24 0.73 1.85 -9.88
N TRP A 25 0.98 0.53 -9.84
CA TRP A 25 0.90 -0.33 -11.03
C TRP A 25 -0.50 -0.30 -11.66
N HIS A 26 -1.55 -0.43 -10.85
CA HIS A 26 -2.93 -0.28 -11.35
C HIS A 26 -3.22 1.14 -11.84
N LEU A 27 -2.79 2.16 -11.10
CA LEU A 27 -2.97 3.57 -11.48
C LEU A 27 -2.33 3.88 -12.84
N GLU A 28 -1.14 3.35 -13.11
CA GLU A 28 -0.46 3.50 -14.41
C GLU A 28 -1.28 2.86 -15.54
N ARG A 29 -1.82 1.65 -15.33
CA ARG A 29 -2.61 0.92 -16.34
C ARG A 29 -3.93 1.59 -16.70
N VAL A 30 -4.52 2.34 -15.77
CA VAL A 30 -5.74 3.13 -16.02
C VAL A 30 -5.43 4.56 -16.46
N GLY A 31 -4.16 4.88 -16.73
CA GLY A 31 -3.74 6.14 -17.34
C GLY A 31 -3.59 7.32 -16.37
N ILE A 32 -3.44 7.07 -15.06
CA ILE A 32 -3.19 8.13 -14.09
C ILE A 32 -1.75 8.64 -14.24
N PRO A 33 -1.54 9.96 -14.44
CA PRO A 33 -0.20 10.54 -14.56
C PRO A 33 0.68 10.28 -13.34
N LYS A 34 1.97 10.02 -13.56
CA LYS A 34 2.95 9.76 -12.48
C LYS A 34 2.98 10.85 -11.40
N SER A 35 2.78 12.11 -11.78
CA SER A 35 2.69 13.25 -10.85
C SER A 35 1.54 13.13 -9.84
N ASN A 36 0.49 12.37 -10.16
CA ASN A 36 -0.71 12.23 -9.35
C ASN A 36 -0.75 10.89 -8.60
N GLN A 37 0.09 9.92 -8.97
CA GLN A 37 0.05 8.56 -8.42
C GLN A 37 0.28 8.51 -6.91
N LEU A 38 1.17 9.34 -6.36
CA LEU A 38 1.37 9.40 -4.91
C LEU A 38 0.09 9.83 -4.18
N GLN A 39 -0.57 10.89 -4.65
CA GLN A 39 -1.80 11.38 -4.00
C GLN A 39 -2.93 10.35 -4.10
N GLU A 40 -3.11 9.71 -5.25
CA GLU A 40 -4.11 8.65 -5.41
C GLU A 40 -3.78 7.41 -4.58
N THR A 41 -2.51 7.01 -4.50
CA THR A 41 -2.10 5.88 -3.65
C THR A 41 -2.39 6.15 -2.19
N LYS A 42 -2.07 7.35 -1.68
CA LYS A 42 -2.40 7.75 -0.30
C LYS A 42 -3.90 7.66 -0.02
N LYS A 43 -4.76 8.12 -0.95
CA LYS A 43 -6.22 8.03 -0.81
C LYS A 43 -6.69 6.57 -0.72
N ILE A 44 -6.22 5.72 -1.62
CA ILE A 44 -6.60 4.29 -1.65
C ILE A 44 -6.15 3.59 -0.37
N VAL A 45 -4.90 3.78 0.07
CA VAL A 45 -4.41 3.20 1.33
C VAL A 45 -5.22 3.69 2.52
N TYR A 46 -5.54 4.98 2.58
CA TYR A 46 -6.36 5.56 3.65
C TYR A 46 -7.74 4.91 3.69
N GLU A 47 -8.40 4.72 2.54
CA GLU A 47 -9.70 4.06 2.45
C GLU A 47 -9.62 2.58 2.86
N LEU A 48 -8.60 1.84 2.44
CA LEU A 48 -8.39 0.43 2.83
C LEU A 48 -8.19 0.28 4.34
N LEU A 49 -7.39 1.16 4.95
CA LEU A 49 -7.17 1.18 6.39
C LEU A 49 -8.48 1.45 7.16
N ASN A 50 -9.30 2.40 6.69
CA ASN A 50 -10.60 2.67 7.29
C ASN A 50 -11.63 1.54 7.09
N LYS A 51 -11.45 0.70 6.07
CA LYS A 51 -12.21 -0.54 5.89
C LYS A 51 -11.72 -1.68 6.78
N GLY A 52 -10.64 -1.49 7.54
CA GLY A 52 -10.10 -2.47 8.47
C GLY A 52 -8.91 -3.28 7.93
N ALA A 53 -8.34 -2.89 6.80
CA ALA A 53 -7.03 -3.43 6.41
C ALA A 53 -5.95 -2.99 7.42
N ARG A 54 -4.93 -3.82 7.56
CA ARG A 54 -3.74 -3.58 8.36
C ARG A 54 -2.57 -3.29 7.43
N PHE A 55 -1.63 -2.45 7.85
CA PHE A 55 -0.41 -2.17 7.09
C PHE A 55 0.81 -2.60 7.89
N GLY A 56 1.79 -3.17 7.22
CA GLY A 56 2.96 -3.72 7.88
C GLY A 56 4.07 -4.07 6.91
N GLN A 57 4.99 -4.89 7.39
CA GLN A 57 6.10 -5.40 6.59
C GLN A 57 6.36 -6.87 6.95
N PHE A 58 6.84 -7.63 5.98
CA PHE A 58 7.38 -8.95 6.26
C PHE A 58 8.78 -8.83 6.84
N ILE A 59 9.02 -9.50 7.97
CA ILE A 59 10.33 -9.61 8.60
C ILE A 59 10.77 -11.07 8.50
N GLU A 60 12.00 -11.28 8.08
CA GLU A 60 12.62 -12.62 8.09
C GLU A 60 13.21 -12.91 9.47
N ASN A 61 12.77 -13.99 10.10
CA ASN A 61 13.24 -14.44 11.40
C ASN A 61 13.50 -15.95 11.36
N ASN A 62 14.77 -16.35 11.46
CA ASN A 62 15.20 -17.75 11.45
C ASN A 62 14.67 -18.58 10.26
N GLY A 63 14.64 -18.00 9.06
CA GLY A 63 14.17 -18.66 7.83
C GLY A 63 12.65 -18.64 7.64
N ASN A 64 11.89 -18.08 8.58
CA ASN A 64 10.45 -17.83 8.43
C ASN A 64 10.19 -16.35 8.12
N LYS A 65 9.27 -16.08 7.19
CA LYS A 65 8.75 -14.73 6.94
C LYS A 65 7.50 -14.52 7.79
N GLU A 66 7.53 -13.51 8.64
CA GLU A 66 6.40 -13.13 9.49
C GLU A 66 5.91 -11.73 9.10
N PHE A 67 4.60 -11.59 8.92
CA PHE A 67 4.00 -10.27 8.71
C PHE A 67 3.88 -9.52 10.04
N VAL A 68 4.57 -8.39 10.14
CA VAL A 68 4.54 -7.53 11.32
C VAL A 68 3.76 -6.27 11.02
N VAL A 69 2.58 -6.18 11.62
CA VAL A 69 1.71 -4.99 11.55
C VAL A 69 2.41 -3.79 12.19
N TRP A 70 2.37 -2.65 11.52
CA TRP A 70 2.85 -1.40 12.08
C TRP A 70 1.90 -0.89 13.15
N LYS A 71 2.42 -0.61 14.34
CA LYS A 71 1.69 0.03 15.45
C LYS A 71 1.66 1.55 15.26
N LEU A 72 1.15 1.99 14.11
CA LEU A 72 1.04 3.38 13.71
C LEU A 72 -0.43 3.71 13.44
N SER A 73 -0.83 4.96 13.68
CA SER A 73 -2.12 5.47 13.24
C SER A 73 -2.20 5.52 11.71
N THR A 74 -3.41 5.56 11.15
CA THR A 74 -3.65 5.73 9.72
C THR A 74 -2.86 6.91 9.14
N THR A 75 -2.85 8.05 9.83
CA THR A 75 -2.11 9.25 9.42
C THR A 75 -0.60 9.01 9.40
N GLU A 76 -0.04 8.36 10.42
CA GLU A 76 1.39 8.06 10.48
C GLU A 76 1.83 7.06 9.39
N ILE A 77 0.97 6.09 9.04
CA ILE A 77 1.22 5.17 7.92
C ILE A 77 1.29 5.94 6.61
N ILE A 78 0.31 6.83 6.38
CA ILE A 78 0.25 7.66 5.16
C ILE A 78 1.45 8.59 5.05
N ASP A 79 1.87 9.22 6.15
CA ASP A 79 3.05 10.09 6.19
C ASP A 79 4.34 9.30 5.93
N LYS A 80 4.44 8.08 6.48
CA LYS A 80 5.58 7.18 6.21
C LYS A 80 5.64 6.80 4.73
N ILE A 81 4.51 6.43 4.11
CA ILE A 81 4.44 6.12 2.67
C ILE A 81 4.91 7.32 1.85
N GLU A 82 4.40 8.51 2.14
CA GLU A 82 4.81 9.73 1.44
C GLU A 82 6.30 10.02 1.59
N SER A 83 6.85 9.86 2.79
CA SER A 83 8.27 10.08 3.07
C SER A 83 9.16 9.11 2.27
N GLU A 84 8.89 7.81 2.32
CA GLU A 84 9.69 6.80 1.61
C GLU A 84 9.58 6.97 0.08
N TRP A 85 8.38 7.26 -0.42
CA TRP A 85 8.17 7.50 -1.85
C TRP A 85 8.96 8.72 -2.34
N LYS A 86 8.89 9.84 -1.62
CA LYS A 86 9.65 11.06 -1.95
C LYS A 86 11.15 10.82 -1.88
N LYS A 87 11.62 10.04 -0.90
CA LYS A 87 13.03 9.67 -0.76
C LYS A 87 13.53 8.83 -1.94
N ALA A 88 12.71 7.90 -2.44
CA ALA A 88 13.03 7.11 -3.63
C ALA A 88 12.93 7.92 -4.93
N ASN A 89 12.17 9.02 -4.93
CA ASN A 89 11.89 9.85 -6.11
C ASN A 89 11.28 9.05 -7.29
N ARG A 90 10.57 7.97 -6.99
CA ARG A 90 9.84 7.11 -7.93
C ARG A 90 8.73 6.34 -7.20
N ALA A 91 7.85 5.69 -7.95
CA ALA A 91 6.89 4.75 -7.38
C ALA A 91 7.63 3.55 -6.73
N PRO A 92 7.05 2.94 -5.67
CA PRO A 92 7.62 1.78 -5.01
C PRO A 92 7.65 0.56 -5.93
N GLU A 93 8.72 -0.22 -5.80
CA GLU A 93 8.91 -1.53 -6.42
C GLU A 93 8.47 -2.67 -5.50
N ILE A 94 8.54 -3.91 -6.01
CA ILE A 94 8.13 -5.10 -5.27
C ILE A 94 8.86 -5.23 -3.94
N GLY A 95 8.08 -5.35 -2.85
CA GLY A 95 8.61 -5.47 -1.50
C GLY A 95 9.04 -4.16 -0.84
N GLU A 96 8.97 -3.01 -1.53
CA GLU A 96 9.29 -1.71 -0.94
C GLU A 96 8.14 -1.14 -0.10
N ILE A 97 8.52 -0.32 0.89
CA ILE A 97 7.64 0.42 1.82
C ILE A 97 6.82 -0.47 2.75
N GLY A 98 5.98 -1.35 2.23
CA GLY A 98 5.16 -2.24 3.05
C GLY A 98 4.05 -2.95 2.29
N TRP A 99 3.25 -3.70 3.05
CA TRP A 99 2.18 -4.57 2.57
C TRP A 99 0.89 -4.29 3.35
N LEU A 100 -0.22 -4.38 2.64
CA LEU A 100 -1.58 -4.42 3.18
C LEU A 100 -1.96 -5.88 3.47
N SER A 101 -2.65 -6.11 4.57
CA SER A 101 -3.13 -7.43 5.02
C SER A 101 -4.50 -7.27 5.68
N LYS A 102 -5.29 -8.35 5.75
CA LYS A 102 -6.57 -8.36 6.48
C LYS A 102 -6.46 -9.09 7.80
#